data_AF-A0A0M5J527-F1
#
_entry.id   AF-A0A0M5J527-F1
#
_cell.length_a   1.000
_cell.length_b   1.000
_cell.length_c   1.000
_cell.angle_alpha   90.00
_cell.angle_beta   90.00
_cell.angle_gamma   90.00
#
_symmetry.space_group_name_H-M   'P 1'
#
loop_
_entity.id
_entity.type
_entity.pdbx_description
1 polymer ?
#
loop_
_entity_poly.entity_id
_entity_poly.type
_entity_poly.pdbx_seq_one_letter_code
_entity_poly.pdbx_strand_id
1 'polypeptide(L)'
;MHNVAAIGQQGAVAYLSYVNRLPEVQLQEQQAWHRTLPNGLVLLPDFVSVEEEAALLEAVTVDTDYAQDKLKHRVVKHFGYEFIYGSNNVDADKPLEQRIPTACDFLWQRLSCNEAVPKIIPDQLTVNEYEPGQGIPPHVDTHSAFVDPILSLSLQSDTVMDFRRGAELVHVQLPRRSLLIMSDEARYDWTHGIKPKHSDIVPTPTGSLTTQQRSKRTSLTFRRLRRAPCDCAYATLCDTQQAKAPQALDEALSTHATELEKQNVHVVYDQIAQHFSDTRHTPWPKVTEFLQSFDPHSVLLDVGCGNGKYLNCNTELFSIGCDRSLGLLDVCQGRGQRVFRCDCLQLPIRSDSIDGCICIAVIHHLASRQRRLQALRELTRVLRPGGRALVYVWAKDQCRNDRKSTYLRQNKAVNKQRTTEQAQRQQLSTELQQLTVMDNLEVSLPVHTNRTEFQQQDIYVPWKTKGEQRTTFLRYYHVFEEHELEQLLTEVDHVVLRISYYDQGNHCVIFEKRK
;
A
#
# COMPACT_ATOMS: atom_id res chain seq x y z
N MET A 1 -20.81 -1.70 20.40
CA MET A 1 -21.14 -0.26 20.33
C MET A 1 -19.91 0.50 20.80
N HIS A 2 -19.25 1.25 19.91
CA HIS A 2 -18.17 2.15 20.32
C HIS A 2 -18.75 3.55 20.28
N ASN A 3 -18.99 4.13 21.46
CA ASN A 3 -19.49 5.48 21.60
C ASN A 3 -18.39 6.44 21.15
N VAL A 4 -18.57 7.03 19.98
CA VAL A 4 -17.73 8.14 19.49
C VAL A 4 -18.16 9.36 20.29
N ALA A 5 -17.32 9.80 21.22
CA ALA A 5 -17.48 11.08 21.88
C ALA A 5 -16.48 12.07 21.27
N ALA A 6 -16.98 13.21 20.78
CA ALA A 6 -16.15 14.31 20.34
C ALA A 6 -15.65 15.06 21.58
N ILE A 7 -14.50 14.64 22.13
CA ILE A 7 -13.93 15.22 23.36
C ILE A 7 -12.66 16.07 23.07
N GLY A 8 -12.44 16.50 21.82
CA GLY A 8 -11.20 17.19 21.43
C GLY A 8 -11.40 18.44 20.58
N GLN A 9 -10.46 19.38 20.69
CA GLN A 9 -10.31 20.48 19.74
C GLN A 9 -9.95 19.91 18.35
N GLN A 10 -10.43 20.56 17.27
CA GLN A 10 -10.10 20.20 15.88
C GLN A 10 -10.53 18.80 15.39
N GLY A 11 -11.61 18.23 15.93
CA GLY A 11 -12.18 16.98 15.40
C GLY A 11 -11.43 15.69 15.81
N ALA A 12 -10.56 15.78 16.82
CA ALA A 12 -9.93 14.60 17.41
C ALA A 12 -10.99 13.66 18.02
N VAL A 13 -10.88 12.37 17.71
CA VAL A 13 -11.79 11.32 18.20
C VAL A 13 -11.13 10.57 19.36
N ALA A 14 -11.84 10.50 20.49
CA ALA A 14 -11.41 9.68 21.62
C ALA A 14 -11.80 8.21 21.41
N TYR A 15 -10.84 7.30 21.51
CA TYR A 15 -11.08 5.86 21.47
C TYR A 15 -10.89 5.27 22.85
N LEU A 16 -11.97 4.78 23.46
CA LEU A 16 -11.92 4.09 24.74
C LEU A 16 -11.81 2.58 24.51
N SER A 17 -10.94 1.91 25.27
CA SER A 17 -10.78 0.46 25.26
C SER A 17 -10.55 -0.03 26.69
N TYR A 18 -11.22 -1.11 27.06
CA TYR A 18 -10.96 -1.79 28.32
C TYR A 18 -9.60 -2.52 28.23
N VAL A 19 -8.80 -2.40 29.29
CA VAL A 19 -7.51 -3.06 29.41
C VAL A 19 -7.44 -3.77 30.77
N ASN A 20 -6.86 -4.98 30.80
CA ASN A 20 -6.73 -5.75 32.04
C ASN A 20 -5.69 -5.14 33.01
N ARG A 21 -4.73 -4.38 32.46
CA ARG A 21 -3.72 -3.61 33.20
C ARG A 21 -3.35 -2.38 32.40
N LEU A 22 -2.88 -1.33 33.06
CA LEU A 22 -2.31 -0.17 32.39
C LEU A 22 -1.09 -0.64 31.56
N PRO A 23 -0.92 -0.17 30.31
CA PRO A 23 0.29 -0.43 29.54
C PRO A 23 1.50 0.09 30.32
N GLU A 24 2.60 -0.67 30.32
CA GLU A 24 3.87 -0.12 30.79
C GLU A 24 4.21 1.09 29.92
N VAL A 25 4.46 2.24 30.56
CA VAL A 25 4.89 3.45 29.87
C VAL A 25 6.30 3.17 29.37
N GLN A 26 6.41 2.72 28.12
CA GLN A 26 7.69 2.68 27.45
C GLN A 26 8.16 4.12 27.33
N LEU A 27 9.27 4.47 27.99
CA LEU A 27 9.94 5.79 27.91
C LEU A 27 10.56 6.04 26.52
N GLN A 28 9.90 5.57 25.45
CA GLN A 28 10.36 5.65 24.06
C GLN A 28 10.58 7.09 23.61
N GLU A 29 9.77 8.05 24.08
CA GLU A 29 9.95 9.46 23.73
C GLU A 29 11.21 10.08 24.34
N GLN A 30 11.61 9.67 25.56
CA GLN A 30 12.89 10.10 26.13
C GLN A 30 14.07 9.42 25.42
N GLN A 31 13.93 8.13 25.07
CA GLN A 31 14.95 7.40 24.32
C GLN A 31 15.16 7.96 22.90
N ALA A 32 14.15 8.54 22.27
CA ALA A 32 14.23 9.05 20.90
C ALA A 32 15.25 10.19 20.70
N TRP A 33 15.56 10.94 21.76
CA TRP A 33 16.62 11.98 21.77
C TRP A 33 18.03 11.41 21.97
N HIS A 34 18.13 10.21 22.54
CA HIS A 34 19.41 9.56 22.89
C HIS A 34 19.82 8.46 21.91
N ARG A 35 19.06 8.25 20.83
CA ARG A 35 19.40 7.31 19.77
C ARG A 35 20.45 7.89 18.84
N THR A 36 21.32 7.03 18.32
CA THR A 36 22.22 7.37 17.23
C THR A 36 21.40 7.78 16.01
N LEU A 37 21.91 8.76 15.25
CA LEU A 37 21.29 9.15 13.98
C LEU A 37 21.25 7.96 13.01
N PRO A 38 20.23 7.87 12.14
CA PRO A 38 20.20 6.89 11.06
C PRO A 38 21.49 6.88 10.26
N ASN A 39 21.93 5.70 9.80
CA ASN A 39 23.12 5.62 8.96
C ASN A 39 22.95 6.46 7.68
N GLY A 40 24.00 7.18 7.29
CA GLY A 40 23.97 8.12 6.18
C GLY A 40 23.28 9.47 6.47
N LEU A 41 22.78 9.71 7.70
CA LEU A 41 22.27 11.01 8.11
C LEU A 41 23.38 11.86 8.75
N VAL A 42 23.65 13.04 8.18
CA VAL A 42 24.64 13.98 8.69
C VAL A 42 23.99 15.36 8.87
N LEU A 43 24.23 16.00 10.01
CA LEU A 43 23.80 17.37 10.28
C LEU A 43 25.02 18.27 10.44
N LEU A 44 25.12 19.31 9.61
CA LEU A 44 26.16 20.33 9.68
C LEU A 44 25.55 21.61 10.29
N PRO A 45 25.80 21.91 11.58
CA PRO A 45 25.34 23.15 12.21
C PRO A 45 26.09 24.37 11.67
N ASP A 46 25.46 25.54 11.74
CA ASP A 46 26.03 26.83 11.29
C ASP A 46 26.73 26.74 9.93
N PHE A 47 26.11 26.00 9.00
CA PHE A 47 26.65 25.72 7.68
C PHE A 47 26.66 26.96 6.79
N VAL A 48 25.73 27.90 6.99
CA VAL A 48 25.70 29.21 6.32
C VAL A 48 25.80 30.34 7.33
N SER A 49 26.37 31.48 6.91
CA SER A 49 26.40 32.70 7.71
C SER A 49 25.03 33.40 7.74
N VAL A 50 24.90 34.46 8.56
CA VAL A 50 23.67 35.27 8.62
C VAL A 50 23.47 36.03 7.30
N GLU A 51 24.55 36.53 6.71
CA GLU A 51 24.54 37.23 5.43
C GLU A 51 24.17 36.29 4.28
N GLU A 52 24.73 35.07 4.30
CA GLU A 52 24.39 34.01 3.33
C GLU A 52 22.93 33.56 3.46
N GLU A 53 22.42 33.40 4.68
CA GLU A 53 21.00 33.10 4.93
C GLU A 53 20.09 34.19 4.35
N ALA A 54 20.43 35.46 4.54
CA ALA A 54 19.66 36.58 3.98
C ALA A 54 19.68 36.57 2.44
N ALA A 55 20.85 36.39 1.82
CA ALA A 55 21.00 36.34 0.37
C ALA A 55 20.25 35.16 -0.26
N LEU A 56 20.26 33.99 0.38
CA LEU A 56 19.50 32.82 -0.07
C LEU A 56 18.00 33.05 0.01
N LEU A 57 17.50 33.65 1.10
CA LEU A 57 16.08 33.97 1.25
C LEU A 57 15.63 34.97 0.17
N GLU A 58 16.41 36.01 -0.09
CA GLU A 58 16.12 36.98 -1.16
C GLU A 58 16.06 36.28 -2.53
N ALA A 59 17.03 35.41 -2.84
CA ALA A 59 17.12 34.72 -4.11
C ALA A 59 15.97 33.71 -4.37
N VAL A 60 15.31 33.21 -3.33
CA VAL A 60 14.16 32.29 -3.47
C VAL A 60 12.81 32.95 -3.26
N THR A 61 12.79 34.21 -2.82
CA THR A 61 11.57 35.02 -2.70
C THR A 61 11.06 35.32 -4.10
N VAL A 62 9.77 35.09 -4.36
CA VAL A 62 9.17 35.38 -5.67
C VAL A 62 7.90 36.18 -5.50
N ASP A 63 7.72 37.13 -6.43
CA ASP A 63 6.59 38.04 -6.52
C ASP A 63 5.24 37.31 -6.47
N THR A 64 4.26 38.00 -5.90
CA THR A 64 2.91 37.53 -5.54
C THR A 64 2.05 37.02 -6.70
N ASP A 65 2.54 37.04 -7.95
CA ASP A 65 1.82 36.65 -9.17
C ASP A 65 2.08 35.22 -9.65
N TYR A 66 3.00 34.46 -9.05
CA TYR A 66 3.18 33.05 -9.39
C TYR A 66 2.05 32.22 -8.77
N ALA A 67 1.27 31.54 -9.63
CA ALA A 67 0.14 30.70 -9.27
C ALA A 67 0.50 29.79 -8.09
N GLN A 68 -0.06 30.12 -6.91
CA GLN A 68 0.12 29.35 -5.70
C GLN A 68 -0.64 28.03 -5.85
N ASP A 69 0.07 26.95 -6.17
CA ASP A 69 -0.41 25.62 -5.82
C ASP A 69 -0.39 25.50 -4.30
N LYS A 70 -1.45 26.01 -3.67
CA LYS A 70 -1.71 25.89 -2.24
C LYS A 70 -1.97 24.43 -1.94
N LEU A 71 -0.91 23.65 -1.75
CA LEU A 71 -0.99 22.45 -0.92
C LEU A 71 -1.61 22.87 0.41
N LYS A 72 -2.62 22.12 0.87
CA LYS A 72 -3.62 22.54 1.87
C LYS A 72 -3.10 23.23 3.15
N HIS A 73 -1.79 23.19 3.46
CA HIS A 73 -1.22 23.69 4.71
C HIS A 73 0.20 24.30 4.63
N ARG A 74 0.80 24.56 3.46
CA ARG A 74 2.14 25.23 3.37
C ARG A 74 2.39 25.85 1.99
N VAL A 75 3.29 26.83 1.91
CA VAL A 75 3.73 27.40 0.62
C VAL A 75 4.91 26.57 0.11
N VAL A 76 4.84 26.15 -1.16
CA VAL A 76 5.90 25.38 -1.81
C VAL A 76 6.26 26.00 -3.16
N LYS A 77 7.55 26.00 -3.48
CA LYS A 77 8.08 26.47 -4.75
C LYS A 77 9.14 25.53 -5.29
N HIS A 78 9.18 25.38 -6.61
CA HIS A 78 10.11 24.50 -7.32
C HIS A 78 11.03 25.29 -8.24
N PHE A 79 12.27 24.83 -8.36
CA PHE A 79 13.27 25.32 -9.31
C PHE A 79 13.97 24.13 -9.98
N GLY A 80 14.39 24.31 -11.23
CA GLY A 80 14.98 23.28 -12.09
C GLY A 80 13.92 22.36 -12.66
N TYR A 81 13.18 21.67 -11.79
CA TYR A 81 12.07 20.79 -12.18
C TYR A 81 10.92 20.86 -11.16
N GLU A 82 9.70 20.73 -11.67
CA GLU A 82 8.49 20.66 -10.86
C GLU A 82 8.32 19.27 -10.24
N PHE A 83 7.92 19.23 -8.96
CA PHE A 83 7.55 17.98 -8.32
C PHE A 83 6.04 17.77 -8.43
N ILE A 84 5.64 16.70 -9.11
CA ILE A 84 4.25 16.38 -9.39
C ILE A 84 3.70 15.55 -8.23
N TYR A 85 2.93 16.19 -7.34
CA TYR A 85 2.42 15.56 -6.12
C TYR A 85 1.45 14.40 -6.34
N GLY A 86 0.76 14.35 -7.48
CA GLY A 86 -0.16 13.25 -7.81
C GLY A 86 0.57 11.92 -8.07
N SER A 87 1.72 11.98 -8.74
CA SER A 87 2.57 10.82 -9.04
C SER A 87 3.76 10.69 -8.08
N ASN A 88 3.95 11.66 -7.18
CA ASN A 88 5.15 11.84 -6.36
C ASN A 88 6.44 11.72 -7.19
N ASN A 89 6.48 12.33 -8.38
CA ASN A 89 7.62 12.20 -9.28
C ASN A 89 7.93 13.53 -9.99
N VAL A 90 8.97 13.53 -10.81
CA VAL A 90 9.40 14.66 -11.63
C VAL A 90 9.36 14.24 -13.09
N ASP A 91 8.86 15.12 -13.96
CA ASP A 91 8.94 14.94 -15.41
C ASP A 91 10.33 15.38 -15.90
N ALA A 92 11.19 14.38 -16.14
CA ALA A 92 12.57 14.55 -16.58
C ALA A 92 12.72 15.27 -17.93
N ASP A 93 11.66 15.31 -18.74
CA ASP A 93 11.62 15.91 -20.08
C ASP A 93 11.05 17.35 -20.06
N LYS A 94 10.59 17.83 -18.90
CA LYS A 94 10.01 19.17 -18.74
C LYS A 94 10.71 19.99 -17.64
N PRO A 95 11.93 20.49 -17.90
CA PRO A 95 12.59 21.41 -16.98
C PRO A 95 11.82 22.72 -16.87
N LEU A 96 11.81 23.32 -15.68
CA LEU A 96 11.29 24.67 -15.45
C LEU A 96 12.26 25.71 -16.02
N GLU A 97 11.71 26.84 -16.49
CA GLU A 97 12.53 27.98 -16.91
C GLU A 97 13.40 28.52 -15.77
N GLN A 98 12.84 28.55 -14.55
CA GLN A 98 13.53 28.97 -13.34
C GLN A 98 14.46 27.86 -12.86
N ARG A 99 15.76 28.01 -13.15
CA ARG A 99 16.83 27.14 -12.61
C ARG A 99 17.07 27.42 -11.13
N ILE A 100 17.83 26.53 -10.48
CA ILE A 100 18.32 26.79 -9.12
C ILE A 100 19.06 28.14 -9.10
N PRO A 101 18.73 29.08 -8.18
CA PRO A 101 19.37 30.39 -8.15
C PRO A 101 20.89 30.27 -7.94
N THR A 102 21.66 31.07 -8.67
CA THR A 102 23.14 31.09 -8.59
C THR A 102 23.66 31.50 -7.21
N ALA A 103 22.83 32.17 -6.41
CA ALA A 103 23.10 32.41 -4.99
C ALA A 103 23.37 31.12 -4.20
N CYS A 104 22.93 29.96 -4.69
CA CYS A 104 23.20 28.66 -4.07
C CYS A 104 24.56 28.04 -4.47
N ASP A 105 25.26 28.58 -5.46
CA ASP A 105 26.44 27.91 -6.06
C ASP A 105 27.59 27.71 -5.08
N PHE A 106 27.75 28.62 -4.11
CA PHE A 106 28.77 28.50 -3.08
C PHE A 106 28.57 27.28 -2.17
N LEU A 107 27.33 26.79 -2.02
CA LEU A 107 27.02 25.62 -1.20
C LEU A 107 27.73 24.39 -1.73
N TRP A 108 27.73 24.19 -3.06
CA TRP A 108 28.36 23.04 -3.71
C TRP A 108 29.89 23.13 -3.67
N GLN A 109 30.43 24.34 -3.78
CA GLN A 109 31.86 24.59 -3.62
C GLN A 109 32.31 24.24 -2.20
N ARG A 110 31.55 24.67 -1.18
CA ARG A 110 31.81 24.36 0.24
C ARG A 110 31.74 22.86 0.52
N LEU A 111 30.74 22.16 -0.02
CA LEU A 111 30.61 20.71 0.14
C LEU A 111 31.70 19.94 -0.61
N SER A 112 32.19 20.45 -1.75
CA SER A 112 33.26 19.81 -2.51
C SER A 112 34.57 19.69 -1.74
N CYS A 113 34.78 20.53 -0.73
CA CYS A 113 35.93 20.50 0.17
C CYS A 113 35.78 19.52 1.34
N ASN A 114 34.61 18.90 1.52
CA ASN A 114 34.33 17.96 2.60
C ASN A 114 34.35 16.52 2.05
N GLU A 115 35.39 15.74 2.39
CA GLU A 115 35.54 14.35 1.93
C GLU A 115 34.46 13.41 2.46
N ALA A 116 33.79 13.75 3.56
CA ALA A 116 32.73 12.95 4.15
C ALA A 116 31.37 13.11 3.43
N VAL A 117 31.26 14.03 2.48
CA VAL A 117 30.00 14.29 1.75
C VAL A 117 30.16 13.89 0.28
N PRO A 118 29.27 13.03 -0.26
CA PRO A 118 29.27 12.69 -1.67
C PRO A 118 29.18 13.95 -2.55
N LYS A 119 30.08 14.07 -3.52
CA LYS A 119 30.12 15.20 -4.45
C LYS A 119 28.92 15.13 -5.39
N ILE A 120 27.92 15.97 -5.14
CA ILE A 120 26.75 16.09 -6.00
C ILE A 120 26.45 17.55 -6.31
N ILE A 121 26.16 17.81 -7.58
CA ILE A 121 25.57 19.08 -8.01
C ILE A 121 24.08 18.80 -8.25
N PRO A 122 23.17 19.40 -7.45
CA PRO A 122 21.74 19.23 -7.62
C PRO A 122 21.24 19.95 -8.87
N ASP A 123 20.19 19.42 -9.48
CA ASP A 123 19.48 20.02 -10.62
C ASP A 123 18.00 20.30 -10.30
N GLN A 124 17.54 19.98 -9.09
CA GLN A 124 16.20 20.27 -8.58
C GLN A 124 16.27 20.88 -7.17
N LEU A 125 15.47 21.92 -6.93
CA LEU A 125 15.29 22.55 -5.62
C LEU A 125 13.79 22.68 -5.29
N THR A 126 13.41 22.28 -4.07
CA THR A 126 12.11 22.56 -3.47
C THR A 126 12.29 23.50 -2.28
N VAL A 127 11.61 24.65 -2.30
CA VAL A 127 11.53 25.58 -1.18
C VAL A 127 10.20 25.36 -0.47
N ASN A 128 10.26 25.11 0.84
CA ASN A 128 9.08 24.99 1.68
C ASN A 128 9.11 26.08 2.76
N GLU A 129 8.02 26.84 2.88
CA GLU A 129 7.79 27.76 3.99
C GLU A 129 6.76 27.18 4.97
N TYR A 130 7.08 27.24 6.26
CA TYR A 130 6.24 26.73 7.34
C TYR A 130 5.94 27.84 8.34
N GLU A 131 4.66 28.12 8.55
CA GLU A 131 4.19 28.91 9.68
C GLU A 131 4.02 28.04 10.95
N PRO A 132 4.02 28.64 12.16
CA PRO A 132 3.78 27.90 13.39
C PRO A 132 2.46 27.10 13.33
N GLY A 133 2.53 25.81 13.67
CA GLY A 133 1.39 24.88 13.55
C GLY A 133 1.39 24.06 12.26
N GLN A 134 2.13 24.46 11.23
CA GLN A 134 2.27 23.71 9.98
C GLN A 134 3.36 22.63 10.08
N GLY A 135 3.32 21.68 9.14
CA GLY A 135 4.24 20.55 9.09
C GLY A 135 4.18 19.81 7.77
N ILE A 136 4.88 18.69 7.70
CA ILE A 136 4.85 17.76 6.57
C ILE A 136 4.68 16.33 7.10
N PRO A 137 3.69 15.57 6.60
CA PRO A 137 3.51 14.17 6.99
C PRO A 137 4.78 13.34 6.77
N PRO A 138 5.01 12.28 7.55
CA PRO A 138 6.12 11.36 7.32
C PRO A 138 6.05 10.77 5.91
N HIS A 139 7.16 10.85 5.18
CA HIS A 139 7.29 10.32 3.82
C HIS A 139 8.75 9.93 3.52
N VAL A 140 8.97 9.29 2.38
CA VAL A 140 10.29 9.02 1.80
C VAL A 140 10.33 9.71 0.44
N ASP A 141 11.45 10.31 0.07
CA ASP A 141 11.61 10.91 -1.26
C ASP A 141 11.72 9.80 -2.31
N THR A 142 11.00 9.94 -3.42
CA THR A 142 10.84 8.89 -4.46
C THR A 142 12.18 8.38 -4.99
N HIS A 143 12.36 7.06 -4.97
CA HIS A 143 13.64 6.44 -5.29
C HIS A 143 13.94 6.53 -6.79
N SER A 144 12.94 6.38 -7.65
CA SER A 144 13.08 6.53 -9.10
C SER A 144 13.34 7.97 -9.54
N ALA A 145 12.88 8.96 -8.76
CA ALA A 145 12.95 10.37 -9.14
C ALA A 145 14.33 10.99 -8.90
N PHE A 146 14.97 10.63 -7.80
CA PHE A 146 16.19 11.29 -7.34
C PHE A 146 17.31 10.28 -7.04
N VAL A 147 18.56 10.71 -7.18
CA VAL A 147 19.74 9.95 -6.74
C VAL A 147 20.11 10.28 -5.29
N ASP A 148 21.04 9.52 -4.74
CA ASP A 148 21.73 9.80 -3.47
C ASP A 148 22.82 10.87 -3.69
N PRO A 149 23.07 11.80 -2.74
CA PRO A 149 22.30 12.13 -1.54
C PRO A 149 21.23 13.22 -1.76
N ILE A 150 20.42 13.48 -0.72
CA ILE A 150 19.45 14.61 -0.66
C ILE A 150 19.89 15.59 0.43
N LEU A 151 19.86 16.88 0.10
CA LEU A 151 20.33 17.96 0.98
C LEU A 151 19.15 18.83 1.41
N SER A 152 19.07 19.21 2.69
CA SER A 152 18.03 20.11 3.20
C SER A 152 18.62 21.19 4.10
N LEU A 153 18.65 22.43 3.62
CA LEU A 153 19.12 23.60 4.37
C LEU A 153 17.96 24.21 5.14
N SER A 154 18.10 24.38 6.46
CA SER A 154 17.11 25.00 7.34
C SER A 154 17.45 26.47 7.59
N LEU A 155 16.54 27.39 7.29
CA LEU A 155 16.70 28.83 7.46
C LEU A 155 15.61 29.44 8.36
N GLN A 156 15.88 30.65 8.86
CA GLN A 156 15.05 31.50 9.72
C GLN A 156 14.83 30.97 11.14
N SER A 157 14.38 29.73 11.29
CA SER A 157 14.03 29.17 12.60
C SER A 157 14.34 27.69 12.73
N ASP A 158 14.54 27.28 13.98
CA ASP A 158 14.80 25.91 14.37
C ASP A 158 13.52 25.07 14.23
N THR A 159 13.68 23.77 14.01
CA THR A 159 12.57 22.82 14.14
C THR A 159 13.05 21.43 14.55
N VAL A 160 12.11 20.53 14.81
CA VAL A 160 12.39 19.10 15.00
C VAL A 160 11.77 18.30 13.86
N MET A 161 12.61 17.51 13.19
CA MET A 161 12.21 16.53 12.19
C MET A 161 12.24 15.13 12.83
N ASP A 162 11.15 14.40 12.64
CA ASP A 162 11.02 13.01 13.08
C ASP A 162 11.50 12.09 11.97
N PHE A 163 12.46 11.21 12.28
CA PHE A 163 12.86 10.08 11.43
C PHE A 163 12.27 8.79 11.99
N ARG A 164 11.65 7.97 11.14
CA ARG A 164 11.00 6.71 11.53
C ARG A 164 11.35 5.55 10.63
N ARG A 165 11.63 4.40 11.24
CA ARG A 165 11.75 3.08 10.59
C ARG A 165 11.08 2.01 11.44
N GLY A 166 9.97 1.44 10.96
CA GLY A 166 9.16 0.51 11.74
C GLY A 166 8.68 1.13 13.06
N ALA A 167 9.08 0.55 14.19
CA ALA A 167 8.79 1.07 15.54
C ALA A 167 9.83 2.09 16.05
N GLU A 168 10.93 2.28 15.32
CA GLU A 168 11.99 3.20 15.70
C GLU A 168 11.61 4.65 15.40
N LEU A 169 11.94 5.55 16.32
CA LEU A 169 11.76 6.99 16.20
C LEU A 169 13.04 7.69 16.68
N VAL A 170 13.55 8.58 15.85
CA VAL A 170 14.67 9.47 16.17
C VAL A 170 14.21 10.90 15.97
N HIS A 171 14.40 11.74 16.99
CA HIS A 171 14.16 13.19 16.89
C HIS A 171 15.46 13.87 16.46
N VAL A 172 15.40 14.61 15.35
CA VAL A 172 16.54 15.38 14.84
C VAL A 172 16.18 16.85 14.95
N GLN A 173 16.88 17.55 15.83
CA GLN A 173 16.81 19.01 15.88
C GLN A 173 17.52 19.57 14.64
N LEU A 174 16.85 20.46 13.93
CA LEU A 174 17.36 21.18 12.77
C LEU A 174 17.47 22.65 13.16
N PRO A 175 18.64 23.10 13.66
CA PRO A 175 18.87 24.51 13.95
C PRO A 175 18.77 25.36 12.68
N ARG A 176 18.43 26.64 12.82
CA ARG A 176 18.59 27.61 11.73
C ARG A 176 20.04 27.60 11.21
N ARG A 177 20.20 27.86 9.91
CA ARG A 177 21.46 27.84 9.16
C ARG A 177 22.18 26.48 9.14
N SER A 178 21.49 25.39 9.46
CA SER A 178 22.07 24.04 9.40
C SER A 178 21.73 23.32 8.09
N LEU A 179 22.67 22.50 7.60
CA LEU A 179 22.46 21.64 6.46
C LEU A 179 22.31 20.18 6.92
N LEU A 180 21.16 19.59 6.62
CA LEU A 180 20.92 18.16 6.78
C LEU A 180 21.26 17.44 5.47
N ILE A 181 21.99 16.34 5.57
CA ILE A 181 22.38 15.48 4.46
C ILE A 181 21.78 14.11 4.72
N MET A 182 20.91 13.66 3.82
CA MET A 182 20.28 12.35 3.86
C MET A 182 20.91 11.50 2.76
N SER A 183 21.69 10.50 3.16
CA SER A 183 22.29 9.53 2.25
C SER A 183 21.94 8.10 2.64
N ASP A 184 22.10 7.16 1.71
CA ASP A 184 22.01 5.72 1.96
C ASP A 184 20.74 5.32 2.77
N GLU A 185 20.89 4.62 3.90
CA GLU A 185 19.78 4.14 4.72
C GLU A 185 18.82 5.27 5.13
N ALA A 186 19.33 6.40 5.61
CA ALA A 186 18.54 7.55 6.05
C ALA A 186 17.67 8.16 4.94
N ARG A 187 18.12 8.02 3.69
CA ARG A 187 17.41 8.50 2.49
C ARG A 187 16.39 7.49 1.99
N TYR A 188 16.74 6.20 1.99
CA TYR A 188 16.02 5.15 1.28
C TYR A 188 15.11 4.29 2.16
N ASP A 189 15.41 4.11 3.44
CA ASP A 189 14.66 3.21 4.34
C ASP A 189 14.13 3.92 5.60
N TRP A 190 14.38 5.21 5.75
CA TRP A 190 13.76 6.03 6.79
C TRP A 190 12.73 6.98 6.20
N THR A 191 11.60 7.10 6.88
CA THR A 191 10.63 8.16 6.60
C THR A 191 10.94 9.36 7.46
N HIS A 192 10.78 10.57 6.89
CA HIS A 192 11.02 11.82 7.60
C HIS A 192 9.80 12.73 7.54
N GLY A 193 9.56 13.51 8.59
CA GLY A 193 8.44 14.45 8.63
C GLY A 193 8.55 15.48 9.75
N ILE A 194 7.79 16.56 9.63
CA ILE A 194 7.70 17.62 10.65
C ILE A 194 6.26 17.63 11.16
N LYS A 195 6.06 17.30 12.44
CA LYS A 195 4.72 17.28 13.04
C LYS A 195 4.10 18.68 13.04
N PRO A 196 2.80 18.83 12.73
CA PRO A 196 2.09 20.10 12.83
C PRO A 196 1.85 20.47 14.31
N LYS A 197 2.61 21.43 14.82
CA LYS A 197 2.51 21.94 16.21
C LYS A 197 3.11 23.33 16.32
N HIS A 198 2.78 24.05 17.39
CA HIS A 198 3.27 25.41 17.63
C HIS A 198 4.58 25.45 18.44
N SER A 199 4.92 24.38 19.14
CA SER A 199 6.15 24.29 19.93
C SER A 199 6.80 22.91 19.86
N ASP A 200 8.13 22.88 19.97
CA ASP A 200 8.95 21.69 20.09
C ASP A 200 9.34 21.45 21.56
N ILE A 201 9.51 20.17 21.93
CA ILE A 201 10.15 19.78 23.19
C ILE A 201 11.56 19.37 22.80
N VAL A 202 12.58 20.01 23.36
CA VAL A 202 13.99 19.83 22.98
C VAL A 202 14.86 19.59 24.23
N PRO A 203 15.97 18.85 24.13
CA PRO A 203 16.90 18.66 25.22
C PRO A 203 17.68 19.96 25.50
N THR A 204 17.92 20.22 26.77
CA THR A 204 18.82 21.28 27.24
C THR A 204 20.25 20.74 27.28
N PRO A 205 21.28 21.61 27.33
CA PRO A 205 22.67 21.19 27.51
C PRO A 205 22.90 20.36 28.79
N THR A 206 22.04 20.50 29.81
CA THR A 206 22.11 19.75 31.07
C THR A 206 21.35 18.42 31.02
N GLY A 207 20.76 18.05 29.87
CA GLY A 207 20.04 16.80 29.65
C GLY A 207 18.58 16.80 30.10
N SER A 208 18.06 17.93 30.61
CA SER A 208 16.62 18.10 30.86
C SER A 208 15.86 18.45 29.59
N LEU A 209 14.52 18.40 29.59
CA LEU A 209 13.70 18.82 28.45
C LEU A 209 13.16 20.24 28.67
N THR A 210 13.10 21.03 27.61
CA THR A 210 12.47 22.36 27.59
C THR A 210 11.56 22.50 26.37
N THR A 211 10.72 23.54 26.37
CA THR A 211 9.83 23.86 25.25
C THR A 211 10.40 25.02 24.45
N GLN A 212 10.48 24.87 23.13
CA GLN A 212 10.90 25.89 22.17
C GLN A 212 9.70 26.26 21.28
N GLN A 213 9.32 27.54 21.23
CA GLN A 213 8.26 28.01 20.34
C GLN A 213 8.73 28.02 18.88
N ARG A 214 7.87 27.60 17.96
CA ARG A 214 8.15 27.70 16.52
C ARG A 214 7.85 29.10 16.01
N SER A 215 8.66 29.55 15.07
CA SER A 215 8.45 30.74 14.25
C SER A 215 8.54 30.36 12.77
N LYS A 216 8.27 31.29 11.85
CA LYS A 216 8.35 31.06 10.41
C LYS A 216 9.69 30.41 10.04
N ARG A 217 9.63 29.24 9.39
CA ARG A 217 10.78 28.46 8.91
C ARG A 217 10.74 28.35 7.41
N THR A 218 11.89 28.53 6.76
CA THR A 218 12.06 28.19 5.34
C THR A 218 13.07 27.08 5.21
N SER A 219 12.82 26.10 4.34
CA SER A 219 13.82 25.10 3.98
C SER A 219 14.02 24.97 2.49
N LEU A 220 15.28 24.82 2.10
CA LEU A 220 15.70 24.55 0.73
C LEU A 220 16.15 23.11 0.63
N THR A 221 15.37 22.27 -0.06
CA THR A 221 15.70 20.86 -0.28
C THR A 221 16.22 20.68 -1.70
N PHE A 222 17.48 20.29 -1.82
CA PHE A 222 18.19 20.12 -3.08
C PHE A 222 18.35 18.65 -3.42
N ARG A 223 18.10 18.32 -4.68
CA ARG A 223 18.12 16.95 -5.20
C ARG A 223 18.75 16.93 -6.59
N ARG A 224 19.22 15.75 -6.98
CA ARG A 224 19.61 15.47 -8.36
C ARG A 224 18.67 14.43 -8.94
N LEU A 225 18.13 14.69 -10.13
CA LEU A 225 17.27 13.76 -10.84
C LEU A 225 18.02 12.48 -11.16
N ARG A 226 17.31 11.37 -11.02
CA ARG A 226 17.75 10.06 -11.44
C ARG A 226 17.27 9.81 -12.88
N ARG A 227 18.19 9.35 -13.74
CA ARG A 227 17.92 9.06 -15.17
C ARG A 227 17.84 7.57 -15.48
N ALA A 228 18.42 6.73 -14.63
CA ALA A 228 18.36 5.27 -14.72
C ALA A 228 17.44 4.71 -13.62
N PRO A 229 16.84 3.52 -13.76
CA PRO A 229 16.03 2.95 -12.70
C PRO A 229 16.80 2.82 -11.36
N CYS A 230 16.12 2.94 -10.22
CA CYS A 230 16.78 2.76 -8.93
C CYS A 230 17.25 1.30 -8.70
N ASP A 231 18.40 1.18 -8.08
CA ASP A 231 19.18 -0.04 -7.81
C ASP A 231 19.63 -0.16 -6.35
N CYS A 232 18.99 0.58 -5.43
CA CYS A 232 19.34 0.57 -4.01
C CYS A 232 19.14 -0.80 -3.33
N ALA A 233 19.75 -1.02 -2.16
CA ALA A 233 19.54 -2.24 -1.38
C ALA A 233 18.17 -2.30 -0.65
N TYR A 234 17.38 -1.23 -0.69
CA TYR A 234 16.20 -1.02 0.16
C TYR A 234 14.87 -1.20 -0.61
N ALA A 235 14.50 -2.45 -0.89
CA ALA A 235 13.31 -2.78 -1.71
C ALA A 235 11.96 -2.32 -1.08
N THR A 236 11.88 -2.28 0.25
CA THR A 236 10.63 -2.04 1.00
C THR A 236 9.95 -0.71 0.67
N LEU A 237 10.74 0.34 0.40
CA LEU A 237 10.26 1.67 0.04
C LEU A 237 10.60 2.08 -1.40
N CYS A 238 11.30 1.22 -2.15
CA CYS A 238 11.73 1.52 -3.51
C CYS A 238 10.62 1.29 -4.55
N ASP A 239 10.08 2.37 -5.08
CA ASP A 239 9.06 2.35 -6.14
C ASP A 239 9.54 1.65 -7.42
N THR A 240 10.81 1.81 -7.82
CA THR A 240 11.36 1.09 -9.00
C THR A 240 11.36 -0.42 -8.81
N GLN A 241 11.85 -0.92 -7.67
CA GLN A 241 11.90 -2.35 -7.41
C GLN A 241 10.50 -2.94 -7.21
N GLN A 242 9.58 -2.11 -6.71
CA GLN A 242 8.17 -2.46 -6.65
C GLN A 242 7.50 -2.50 -8.04
N ALA A 243 8.06 -1.85 -9.06
CA ALA A 243 7.50 -1.80 -10.41
C ALA A 243 8.15 -2.75 -11.44
N LYS A 244 9.44 -3.13 -11.27
CA LYS A 244 10.24 -3.90 -12.25
C LYS A 244 9.92 -5.40 -12.35
N ALA A 245 9.06 -5.92 -11.49
CA ALA A 245 8.81 -7.36 -11.40
C ALA A 245 7.96 -8.05 -12.50
N PRO A 246 7.35 -7.46 -13.57
CA PRO A 246 6.32 -8.20 -14.31
C PRO A 246 6.84 -9.43 -15.09
N GLN A 247 7.85 -9.27 -15.95
CA GLN A 247 8.09 -10.27 -17.00
C GLN A 247 8.86 -11.52 -16.53
N ALA A 248 9.92 -11.35 -15.73
CA ALA A 248 10.63 -12.49 -15.15
C ALA A 248 9.78 -13.23 -14.10
N LEU A 249 8.89 -12.49 -13.42
CA LEU A 249 7.94 -13.08 -12.50
C LEU A 249 6.85 -13.85 -13.23
N ASP A 250 6.35 -13.35 -14.37
CA ASP A 250 5.37 -14.07 -15.19
C ASP A 250 5.89 -15.43 -15.65
N GLU A 251 7.15 -15.52 -16.10
CA GLU A 251 7.79 -16.79 -16.48
C GLU A 251 7.96 -17.74 -15.29
N ALA A 252 8.41 -17.22 -14.14
CA ALA A 252 8.55 -18.00 -12.92
C ALA A 252 7.18 -18.49 -12.39
N LEU A 253 6.16 -17.61 -12.36
CA LEU A 253 4.79 -17.94 -11.99
C LEU A 253 4.21 -18.97 -12.94
N SER A 254 4.41 -18.84 -14.26
CA SER A 254 3.95 -19.84 -15.22
C SER A 254 4.57 -21.23 -14.96
N THR A 255 5.85 -21.27 -14.61
CA THR A 255 6.59 -22.52 -14.34
C THR A 255 6.19 -23.16 -13.01
N HIS A 256 6.04 -22.35 -11.96
CA HIS A 256 5.83 -22.83 -10.58
C HIS A 256 4.39 -22.66 -10.07
N ALA A 257 3.44 -22.19 -10.90
CA ALA A 257 2.05 -21.89 -10.54
C ALA A 257 1.38 -22.98 -9.71
N THR A 258 1.49 -24.23 -10.15
CA THR A 258 0.79 -25.36 -9.51
C THR A 258 1.29 -25.60 -8.08
N GLU A 259 2.60 -25.52 -7.84
CA GLU A 259 3.17 -25.72 -6.51
C GLU A 259 2.91 -24.50 -5.61
N LEU A 260 3.02 -23.28 -6.16
CA LEU A 260 2.65 -22.05 -5.46
C LEU A 260 1.19 -22.07 -4.98
N GLU A 261 0.25 -22.42 -5.86
CA GLU A 261 -1.17 -22.53 -5.51
C GLU A 261 -1.40 -23.64 -4.48
N LYS A 262 -0.71 -24.78 -4.60
CA LYS A 262 -0.80 -25.86 -3.62
C LYS A 262 -0.37 -25.41 -2.22
N GLN A 263 0.78 -24.76 -2.11
CA GLN A 263 1.34 -24.34 -0.83
C GLN A 263 0.61 -23.14 -0.25
N ASN A 264 0.35 -22.11 -1.06
CA ASN A 264 -0.14 -20.81 -0.62
C ASN A 264 -1.63 -20.56 -0.89
N VAL A 265 -2.36 -21.52 -1.46
CA VAL A 265 -3.83 -21.45 -1.56
C VAL A 265 -4.44 -22.70 -0.95
N HIS A 266 -4.15 -23.87 -1.52
CA HIS A 266 -4.88 -25.10 -1.19
C HIS A 266 -4.66 -25.53 0.26
N VAL A 267 -3.38 -25.71 0.66
CA VAL A 267 -3.01 -26.10 2.02
C VAL A 267 -3.47 -25.04 3.03
N VAL A 268 -3.27 -23.75 2.71
CA VAL A 268 -3.65 -22.67 3.61
C VAL A 268 -5.16 -22.65 3.85
N TYR A 269 -6.00 -22.68 2.80
CA TYR A 269 -7.45 -22.64 2.95
C TYR A 269 -8.01 -23.85 3.71
N ASP A 270 -7.45 -25.04 3.50
CA ASP A 270 -7.80 -26.22 4.30
C ASP A 270 -7.45 -26.01 5.79
N GLN A 271 -6.30 -25.43 6.09
CA GLN A 271 -5.87 -25.17 7.47
C GLN A 271 -6.68 -24.07 8.16
N ILE A 272 -7.15 -23.06 7.41
CA ILE A 272 -7.86 -21.91 7.99
C ILE A 272 -9.39 -22.01 7.85
N ALA A 273 -9.92 -23.11 7.30
CA ALA A 273 -11.33 -23.24 6.89
C ALA A 273 -12.34 -22.82 7.97
N GLN A 274 -12.16 -23.29 9.21
CA GLN A 274 -13.07 -22.96 10.32
C GLN A 274 -13.04 -21.47 10.66
N HIS A 275 -11.84 -20.91 10.89
CA HIS A 275 -11.67 -19.49 11.20
C HIS A 275 -12.08 -18.59 10.01
N PHE A 276 -11.92 -19.08 8.78
CA PHE A 276 -12.45 -18.42 7.59
C PHE A 276 -13.97 -18.37 7.64
N SER A 277 -14.63 -19.51 7.89
CA SER A 277 -16.07 -19.62 7.96
C SER A 277 -16.67 -18.66 8.99
N ASP A 278 -16.14 -18.62 10.21
CA ASP A 278 -16.63 -17.84 11.36
C ASP A 278 -16.69 -16.31 11.13
N THR A 279 -16.06 -15.83 10.08
CA THR A 279 -15.91 -14.39 9.81
C THR A 279 -16.58 -13.95 8.50
N ARG A 280 -17.16 -14.87 7.71
CA ARG A 280 -17.73 -14.60 6.37
C ARG A 280 -19.09 -15.24 6.18
N HIS A 281 -20.12 -14.63 6.76
CA HIS A 281 -21.50 -15.15 6.68
C HIS A 281 -22.43 -14.31 5.80
N THR A 282 -22.16 -13.02 5.62
CA THR A 282 -23.11 -12.11 4.94
C THR A 282 -22.95 -12.16 3.42
N PRO A 283 -24.00 -12.54 2.66
CA PRO A 283 -24.02 -12.47 1.20
C PRO A 283 -23.84 -11.03 0.70
N TRP A 284 -23.26 -10.87 -0.48
CA TRP A 284 -23.13 -9.56 -1.11
C TRP A 284 -24.41 -9.24 -1.90
N PRO A 285 -25.00 -8.04 -1.76
CA PRO A 285 -26.32 -7.73 -2.33
C PRO A 285 -26.42 -7.99 -3.84
N LYS A 286 -25.43 -7.58 -4.63
CA LYS A 286 -25.41 -7.76 -6.08
C LYS A 286 -25.27 -9.23 -6.51
N VAL A 287 -24.58 -10.04 -5.72
CA VAL A 287 -24.53 -11.49 -5.96
C VAL A 287 -25.90 -12.10 -5.69
N THR A 288 -26.55 -11.72 -4.58
CA THR A 288 -27.91 -12.17 -4.26
C THR A 288 -28.93 -11.74 -5.33
N GLU A 289 -28.85 -10.51 -5.84
CA GLU A 289 -29.69 -10.03 -6.94
C GLU A 289 -29.52 -10.87 -8.22
N PHE A 290 -28.27 -11.21 -8.58
CA PHE A 290 -28.00 -12.11 -9.70
C PHE A 290 -28.65 -13.48 -9.50
N LEU A 291 -28.52 -14.08 -8.31
CA LEU A 291 -29.15 -15.37 -7.97
C LEU A 291 -30.69 -15.30 -8.00
N GLN A 292 -31.27 -14.16 -7.63
CA GLN A 292 -32.73 -13.94 -7.66
C GLN A 292 -33.25 -13.71 -9.08
N SER A 293 -32.39 -13.42 -10.05
CA SER A 293 -32.78 -13.15 -11.44
C SER A 293 -33.05 -14.39 -12.30
N PHE A 294 -32.90 -15.60 -11.75
CA PHE A 294 -33.14 -16.85 -12.46
C PHE A 294 -34.56 -17.36 -12.22
N ASP A 295 -35.12 -18.04 -13.21
CA ASP A 295 -36.43 -18.68 -13.11
C ASP A 295 -36.40 -19.82 -12.06
N PRO A 296 -37.53 -20.09 -11.38
CA PRO A 296 -37.64 -21.22 -10.46
C PRO A 296 -37.20 -22.53 -11.11
N HIS A 297 -36.53 -23.39 -10.34
CA HIS A 297 -35.95 -24.68 -10.72
C HIS A 297 -34.74 -24.61 -11.66
N SER A 298 -34.20 -23.41 -11.94
CA SER A 298 -32.92 -23.29 -12.65
C SER A 298 -31.80 -23.98 -11.86
N VAL A 299 -30.87 -24.62 -12.57
CA VAL A 299 -29.68 -25.28 -12.03
C VAL A 299 -28.56 -24.27 -11.88
N LEU A 300 -28.10 -24.06 -10.65
CA LEU A 300 -27.04 -23.12 -10.33
C LEU A 300 -25.79 -23.84 -9.81
N LEU A 301 -24.62 -23.41 -10.30
CA LEU A 301 -23.33 -23.86 -9.83
C LEU A 301 -22.54 -22.71 -9.18
N ASP A 302 -22.19 -22.87 -7.90
CA ASP A 302 -21.25 -22.00 -7.20
C ASP A 302 -19.84 -22.61 -7.25
N VAL A 303 -18.99 -22.09 -8.15
CA VAL A 303 -17.63 -22.59 -8.38
C VAL A 303 -16.66 -21.88 -7.45
N GLY A 304 -16.04 -22.64 -6.55
CA GLY A 304 -15.30 -22.15 -5.39
C GLY A 304 -16.25 -21.62 -4.31
N CYS A 305 -17.23 -22.44 -3.92
CA CYS A 305 -18.32 -22.04 -3.03
C CYS A 305 -17.88 -21.68 -1.60
N GLY A 306 -16.63 -21.99 -1.24
CA GLY A 306 -16.08 -21.77 0.09
C GLY A 306 -16.96 -22.40 1.16
N ASN A 307 -17.41 -21.60 2.12
CA ASN A 307 -18.30 -22.05 3.20
C ASN A 307 -19.79 -22.09 2.81
N GLY A 308 -20.12 -22.07 1.51
CA GLY A 308 -21.48 -22.25 1.00
C GLY A 308 -22.41 -21.07 1.25
N LYS A 309 -21.84 -19.86 1.40
CA LYS A 309 -22.56 -18.63 1.76
C LYS A 309 -23.71 -18.28 0.80
N TYR A 310 -23.59 -18.65 -0.47
CA TYR A 310 -24.54 -18.27 -1.52
C TYR A 310 -25.55 -19.37 -1.89
N LEU A 311 -25.28 -20.62 -1.50
CA LEU A 311 -26.06 -21.80 -1.94
C LEU A 311 -27.54 -21.77 -1.49
N ASN A 312 -27.86 -21.02 -0.44
CA ASN A 312 -29.22 -20.90 0.10
C ASN A 312 -29.82 -19.49 -0.07
N CYS A 313 -29.25 -18.64 -0.92
CA CYS A 313 -29.76 -17.28 -1.14
C CYS A 313 -31.07 -17.23 -1.95
N ASN A 314 -31.35 -18.26 -2.75
CA ASN A 314 -32.61 -18.43 -3.48
C ASN A 314 -33.03 -19.89 -3.38
N THR A 315 -34.10 -20.17 -2.61
CA THR A 315 -34.59 -21.52 -2.32
C THR A 315 -35.35 -22.15 -3.49
N GLU A 316 -35.70 -21.37 -4.51
CA GLU A 316 -36.35 -21.88 -5.71
C GLU A 316 -35.36 -22.46 -6.73
N LEU A 317 -34.05 -22.27 -6.53
CA LEU A 317 -33.01 -22.80 -7.41
C LEU A 317 -32.53 -24.18 -6.98
N PHE A 318 -32.13 -24.99 -7.95
CA PHE A 318 -31.34 -26.19 -7.71
C PHE A 318 -29.85 -25.83 -7.64
N SER A 319 -29.41 -25.36 -6.46
CA SER A 319 -28.03 -24.93 -6.23
C SER A 319 -27.11 -26.07 -5.83
N ILE A 320 -25.95 -26.15 -6.49
CA ILE A 320 -24.84 -27.04 -6.17
C ILE A 320 -23.58 -26.19 -6.00
N GLY A 321 -22.76 -26.48 -4.99
CA GLY A 321 -21.45 -25.86 -4.80
C GLY A 321 -20.31 -26.81 -5.10
N CYS A 322 -19.17 -26.27 -5.52
CA CYS A 322 -17.93 -27.01 -5.50
C CYS A 322 -16.78 -26.16 -4.99
N ASP A 323 -15.82 -26.80 -4.33
CA ASP A 323 -14.61 -26.14 -3.84
C ASP A 323 -13.45 -27.14 -3.85
N ARG A 324 -12.23 -26.65 -3.77
CA ARG A 324 -11.05 -27.51 -3.66
C ARG A 324 -10.76 -27.87 -2.20
N SER A 325 -11.09 -26.97 -1.28
CA SER A 325 -10.84 -27.14 0.16
C SER A 325 -11.83 -28.12 0.76
N LEU A 326 -11.31 -29.24 1.27
CA LEU A 326 -12.12 -30.20 2.02
C LEU A 326 -12.67 -29.58 3.29
N GLY A 327 -11.86 -28.80 4.02
CA GLY A 327 -12.30 -28.19 5.27
C GLY A 327 -13.49 -27.24 5.09
N LEU A 328 -13.57 -26.52 3.97
CA LEU A 328 -14.70 -25.65 3.64
C LEU A 328 -15.94 -26.43 3.18
N LEU A 329 -15.74 -27.54 2.45
CA LEU A 329 -16.82 -28.43 2.04
C LEU A 329 -17.46 -29.14 3.24
N ASP A 330 -16.67 -29.55 4.23
CA ASP A 330 -17.17 -30.17 5.46
C ASP A 330 -18.12 -29.21 6.22
N VAL A 331 -17.81 -27.91 6.23
CA VAL A 331 -18.70 -26.87 6.78
C VAL A 331 -20.02 -26.81 6.00
N CYS A 332 -19.99 -26.92 4.67
CA CYS A 332 -21.20 -26.92 3.85
C CYS A 332 -22.04 -28.18 4.07
N GLN A 333 -21.39 -29.35 4.13
CA GLN A 333 -22.05 -30.63 4.40
C GLN A 333 -22.72 -30.64 5.78
N GLY A 334 -22.07 -30.08 6.81
CA GLY A 334 -22.66 -29.88 8.13
C GLY A 334 -23.93 -29.01 8.13
N ARG A 335 -24.14 -28.20 7.09
CA ARG A 335 -25.37 -27.41 6.86
C ARG A 335 -26.36 -28.08 5.90
N GLY A 336 -26.10 -29.32 5.49
CA GLY A 336 -26.94 -30.07 4.55
C GLY A 336 -26.89 -29.54 3.12
N GLN A 337 -25.86 -28.79 2.75
CA GLN A 337 -25.73 -28.21 1.41
C GLN A 337 -25.16 -29.22 0.41
N ARG A 338 -25.62 -29.15 -0.85
CA ARG A 338 -25.17 -30.03 -1.94
C ARG A 338 -23.84 -29.53 -2.47
N VAL A 339 -22.75 -30.17 -2.04
CA VAL A 339 -21.41 -29.78 -2.45
C VAL A 339 -20.54 -30.98 -2.83
N PHE A 340 -19.56 -30.75 -3.69
CA PHE A 340 -18.54 -31.75 -4.04
C PHE A 340 -17.16 -31.11 -4.21
N ARG A 341 -16.11 -31.92 -4.11
CA ARG A 341 -14.73 -31.44 -4.28
C ARG A 341 -14.31 -31.43 -5.73
N CYS A 342 -13.76 -30.32 -6.23
CA CYS A 342 -13.11 -30.29 -7.54
C CYS A 342 -12.08 -29.16 -7.68
N ASP A 343 -11.42 -29.15 -8.84
CA ASP A 343 -10.60 -28.05 -9.31
C ASP A 343 -11.43 -27.17 -10.26
N CYS A 344 -11.40 -25.85 -10.13
CA CYS A 344 -12.14 -24.95 -11.04
C CYS A 344 -11.54 -24.93 -12.46
N LEU A 345 -10.33 -25.47 -12.64
CA LEU A 345 -9.69 -25.65 -13.94
C LEU A 345 -10.21 -26.87 -14.71
N GLN A 346 -10.93 -27.76 -14.03
CA GLN A 346 -11.54 -28.95 -14.63
C GLN A 346 -12.77 -29.38 -13.81
N LEU A 347 -13.94 -28.88 -14.20
CA LEU A 347 -15.20 -29.17 -13.53
C LEU A 347 -15.74 -30.54 -13.96
N PRO A 348 -16.02 -31.48 -13.03
CA PRO A 348 -16.61 -32.79 -13.34
C PRO A 348 -18.11 -32.69 -13.60
N ILE A 349 -18.51 -31.71 -14.41
CA ILE A 349 -19.88 -31.38 -14.80
C ILE A 349 -19.96 -31.43 -16.32
N ARG A 350 -21.08 -31.96 -16.83
CA ARG A 350 -21.34 -32.04 -18.27
C ARG A 350 -21.33 -30.65 -18.90
N SER A 351 -20.88 -30.55 -20.14
CA SER A 351 -21.05 -29.31 -20.91
C SER A 351 -22.54 -29.00 -21.07
N ASP A 352 -22.87 -27.72 -21.17
CA ASP A 352 -24.22 -27.25 -21.51
C ASP A 352 -25.34 -27.68 -20.53
N SER A 353 -25.03 -27.88 -19.25
CA SER A 353 -25.98 -28.41 -18.26
C SER A 353 -26.34 -27.45 -17.13
N ILE A 354 -25.73 -26.26 -17.07
CA ILE A 354 -25.92 -25.29 -16.00
C ILE A 354 -26.58 -24.01 -16.53
N ASP A 355 -27.59 -23.52 -15.82
CA ASP A 355 -28.32 -22.31 -16.21
C ASP A 355 -27.59 -21.04 -15.72
N GLY A 356 -27.06 -21.11 -14.51
CA GLY A 356 -26.34 -20.02 -13.86
C GLY A 356 -25.07 -20.47 -13.15
N CYS A 357 -23.97 -19.74 -13.33
CA CYS A 357 -22.74 -19.94 -12.54
C CYS A 357 -22.43 -18.69 -11.72
N ILE A 358 -21.92 -18.89 -10.51
CA ILE A 358 -21.20 -17.84 -9.77
C ILE A 358 -19.78 -18.32 -9.48
N CYS A 359 -18.82 -17.40 -9.55
CA CYS A 359 -17.42 -17.66 -9.21
C CYS A 359 -16.88 -16.44 -8.45
N ILE A 360 -17.02 -16.48 -7.13
CA ILE A 360 -16.85 -15.30 -6.28
C ILE A 360 -15.56 -15.42 -5.47
N ALA A 361 -14.60 -14.55 -5.76
CA ALA A 361 -13.30 -14.52 -5.10
C ALA A 361 -12.47 -15.82 -5.23
N VAL A 362 -12.40 -16.35 -6.46
CA VAL A 362 -11.73 -17.63 -6.76
C VAL A 362 -10.61 -17.48 -7.77
N ILE A 363 -10.89 -16.89 -8.94
CA ILE A 363 -9.93 -16.85 -10.06
C ILE A 363 -8.65 -16.09 -9.72
N HIS A 364 -8.69 -15.11 -8.81
CA HIS A 364 -7.50 -14.43 -8.31
C HIS A 364 -6.55 -15.31 -7.49
N HIS A 365 -6.93 -16.54 -7.16
CA HIS A 365 -6.02 -17.50 -6.55
C HIS A 365 -5.21 -18.32 -7.56
N LEU A 366 -5.46 -18.15 -8.87
CA LEU A 366 -4.74 -18.85 -9.93
C LEU A 366 -3.54 -18.04 -10.40
N ALA A 367 -2.35 -18.63 -10.30
CA ALA A 367 -1.08 -17.94 -10.38
C ALA A 367 -0.74 -17.44 -11.79
N SER A 368 -1.02 -18.25 -12.80
CA SER A 368 -0.75 -17.88 -14.18
C SER A 368 -2.00 -17.45 -14.94
N ARG A 369 -1.80 -16.51 -15.87
CA ARG A 369 -2.83 -16.03 -16.80
C ARG A 369 -3.54 -17.17 -17.54
N GLN A 370 -2.78 -18.16 -18.00
CA GLN A 370 -3.32 -19.33 -18.70
C GLN A 370 -4.30 -20.12 -17.83
N ARG A 371 -4.01 -20.28 -16.52
CA ARG A 371 -4.89 -20.96 -15.57
C ARG A 371 -6.15 -20.12 -15.30
N ARG A 372 -6.02 -18.80 -15.16
CA ARG A 372 -7.17 -17.88 -15.05
C ARG A 372 -8.11 -18.00 -16.26
N LEU A 373 -7.55 -18.01 -17.47
CA LEU A 373 -8.31 -18.20 -18.71
C LEU A 373 -8.97 -19.59 -18.79
N GLN A 374 -8.26 -20.64 -18.36
CA GLN A 374 -8.80 -22.01 -18.31
C GLN A 374 -10.01 -22.12 -17.36
N ALA A 375 -9.99 -21.44 -16.20
CA ALA A 375 -11.15 -21.40 -15.31
C ALA A 375 -12.37 -20.75 -15.99
N LEU A 376 -12.19 -19.62 -16.69
CA LEU A 376 -13.27 -18.97 -17.43
C LEU A 376 -13.82 -19.85 -18.56
N ARG A 377 -12.95 -20.62 -19.23
CA ARG A 377 -13.37 -21.62 -20.24
C ARG A 377 -14.19 -22.73 -19.63
N GLU A 378 -13.83 -23.24 -18.45
CA GLU A 378 -14.63 -24.26 -17.75
C GLU A 378 -16.00 -23.74 -17.32
N LEU A 379 -16.08 -22.50 -16.79
CA LEU A 379 -17.35 -21.85 -16.49
C LEU A 379 -18.24 -21.77 -17.75
N THR A 380 -17.66 -21.36 -18.88
CA THR A 380 -18.37 -21.26 -20.16
C THR A 380 -18.79 -22.62 -20.69
N ARG A 381 -17.95 -23.65 -20.54
CA ARG A 381 -18.22 -25.01 -21.00
C ARG A 381 -19.46 -25.60 -20.33
N VAL A 382 -19.58 -25.46 -19.01
CA VAL A 382 -20.69 -26.06 -18.24
C VAL A 382 -22.01 -25.30 -18.41
N LEU A 383 -21.96 -23.99 -18.71
CA LEU A 383 -23.16 -23.22 -19.02
C LEU A 383 -23.87 -23.75 -20.27
N ARG A 384 -25.19 -23.85 -20.23
CA ARG A 384 -26.02 -24.06 -21.43
C ARG A 384 -25.99 -22.84 -22.35
N PRO A 385 -26.35 -22.94 -23.63
CA PRO A 385 -26.55 -21.78 -24.49
C PRO A 385 -27.60 -20.83 -23.89
N GLY A 386 -27.25 -19.55 -23.75
CA GLY A 386 -28.05 -18.53 -23.03
C GLY A 386 -27.89 -18.55 -21.49
N GLY A 387 -27.14 -19.50 -20.93
CA GLY A 387 -26.76 -19.52 -19.52
C GLY A 387 -25.81 -18.38 -19.18
N ARG A 388 -25.83 -17.91 -17.92
CA ARG A 388 -25.08 -16.72 -17.47
C ARG A 388 -24.14 -17.04 -16.32
N ALA A 389 -22.96 -16.45 -16.32
CA ALA A 389 -22.01 -16.51 -15.20
C ALA A 389 -21.74 -15.13 -14.61
N LEU A 390 -21.59 -15.09 -13.29
CA LEU A 390 -21.11 -13.93 -12.55
C LEU A 390 -19.74 -14.24 -11.93
N VAL A 391 -18.75 -13.40 -12.22
CA VAL A 391 -17.38 -13.53 -11.70
C VAL A 391 -17.03 -12.29 -10.88
N TYR A 392 -16.46 -12.49 -9.69
CA TYR A 392 -15.91 -11.45 -8.83
C TYR A 392 -14.43 -11.74 -8.53
N VAL A 393 -13.56 -10.78 -8.84
CA VAL A 393 -12.11 -10.85 -8.52
C VAL A 393 -11.67 -9.61 -7.74
N TRP A 394 -10.63 -9.74 -6.91
CA TRP A 394 -10.13 -8.59 -6.15
C TRP A 394 -9.50 -7.57 -7.09
N ALA A 395 -9.84 -6.30 -6.93
CA ALA A 395 -9.25 -5.21 -7.69
C ALA A 395 -7.91 -4.78 -7.06
N LYS A 396 -6.92 -4.44 -7.88
CA LYS A 396 -5.71 -3.77 -7.43
C LYS A 396 -6.05 -2.38 -6.90
N ASP A 397 -6.87 -1.65 -7.66
CA ASP A 397 -7.37 -0.33 -7.27
C ASP A 397 -8.47 -0.45 -6.21
N GLN A 398 -8.19 0.11 -5.03
CA GLN A 398 -9.10 0.06 -3.88
C GLN A 398 -9.79 1.40 -3.61
N CYS A 399 -9.57 2.40 -4.47
CA CYS A 399 -10.20 3.71 -4.46
C CYS A 399 -10.88 3.95 -5.82
N ARG A 400 -12.16 4.38 -5.82
CA ARG A 400 -12.86 4.77 -7.05
C ARG A 400 -13.66 6.04 -6.80
N ASN A 401 -13.50 7.05 -7.66
CA ASN A 401 -14.14 8.37 -7.52
C ASN A 401 -13.95 8.98 -6.13
N ASP A 402 -12.70 9.04 -5.65
CA ASP A 402 -12.30 9.49 -4.30
C ASP A 402 -12.91 8.73 -3.12
N ARG A 403 -13.55 7.58 -3.38
CA ARG A 403 -14.15 6.73 -2.34
C ARG A 403 -13.31 5.48 -2.13
N LYS A 404 -12.76 5.36 -0.93
CA LYS A 404 -12.11 4.14 -0.44
C LYS A 404 -13.09 2.97 -0.41
N SER A 405 -12.64 1.78 -0.80
CA SER A 405 -13.38 0.53 -0.66
C SER A 405 -13.63 0.15 0.81
N THR A 406 -14.55 -0.77 1.06
CA THR A 406 -14.72 -1.34 2.41
C THR A 406 -13.43 -1.97 2.96
N TYR A 407 -12.58 -2.52 2.08
CA TYR A 407 -11.30 -3.11 2.44
C TYR A 407 -10.37 -2.09 3.11
N LEU A 408 -10.17 -0.92 2.49
CA LEU A 408 -9.35 0.17 3.03
C LEU A 408 -9.99 0.83 4.26
N ARG A 409 -11.32 1.01 4.28
CA ARG A 409 -12.03 1.61 5.43
C ARG A 409 -11.90 0.79 6.72
N GLN A 410 -11.62 -0.50 6.58
CA GLN A 410 -11.39 -1.40 7.71
C GLN A 410 -9.95 -1.36 8.24
N ASN A 411 -9.07 -0.48 7.72
CA ASN A 411 -7.74 -0.23 8.28
C ASN A 411 -7.84 0.45 9.65
N LYS A 412 -8.17 -0.35 10.67
CA LYS A 412 -8.22 0.09 12.06
C LYS A 412 -6.83 0.36 12.64
N ALA A 413 -5.74 -0.13 12.04
CA ALA A 413 -4.39 -0.02 12.57
C ALA A 413 -3.79 1.37 12.37
N VAL A 414 -3.93 1.96 11.17
CA VAL A 414 -3.53 3.37 10.92
C VAL A 414 -4.30 4.31 11.86
N ASN A 415 -5.58 4.03 12.10
CA ASN A 415 -6.43 4.85 12.97
C ASN A 415 -6.22 4.62 14.48
N LYS A 416 -5.65 3.48 14.90
CA LYS A 416 -5.54 3.10 16.33
C LYS A 416 -4.11 3.16 16.88
N GLN A 417 -3.08 3.05 16.04
CA GLN A 417 -1.67 2.93 16.48
C GLN A 417 -0.78 4.14 16.16
N ARG A 418 -1.30 5.22 15.54
CA ARG A 418 -0.48 6.36 15.05
C ARG A 418 0.68 5.90 14.14
N THR A 419 0.49 4.83 13.36
CA THR A 419 1.49 4.30 12.42
C THR A 419 1.12 4.68 10.99
N THR A 420 2.12 4.99 10.15
CA THR A 420 1.93 5.21 8.71
C THR A 420 1.88 3.86 7.97
N GLU A 421 1.33 3.84 6.75
CA GLU A 421 1.36 2.63 5.92
C GLU A 421 2.79 2.15 5.67
N GLN A 422 3.74 3.07 5.52
CA GLN A 422 5.17 2.77 5.39
C GLN A 422 5.72 2.08 6.65
N ALA A 423 5.40 2.58 7.85
CA ALA A 423 5.81 1.94 9.10
C ALA A 423 5.22 0.52 9.26
N GLN A 424 3.98 0.30 8.80
CA GLN A 424 3.36 -1.03 8.81
C GLN A 424 4.05 -2.01 7.84
N ARG A 425 4.43 -1.54 6.64
CA ARG A 425 5.18 -2.34 5.66
C ARG A 425 6.54 -2.78 6.22
N GLN A 426 7.26 -1.86 6.86
CA GLN A 426 8.55 -2.17 7.48
C GLN A 426 8.42 -3.15 8.63
N GLN A 427 7.44 -2.95 9.53
CA GLN A 427 7.20 -3.89 10.61
C GLN A 427 6.85 -5.30 10.09
N LEU A 428 6.02 -5.39 9.05
CA LEU A 428 5.70 -6.65 8.40
C LEU A 428 6.94 -7.30 7.77
N SER A 429 7.81 -6.51 7.11
CA SER A 429 9.08 -6.99 6.56
C SER A 429 9.98 -7.60 7.64
N THR A 430 10.12 -6.93 8.79
CA THR A 430 10.90 -7.46 9.92
C THR A 430 10.28 -8.73 10.51
N GLU A 431 8.95 -8.77 10.68
CA GLU A 431 8.23 -9.98 11.12
C GLU A 431 8.46 -11.15 10.15
N LEU A 432 8.43 -10.88 8.85
CA LEU A 432 8.65 -11.90 7.82
C LEU A 432 10.09 -12.40 7.79
N GLN A 433 11.08 -11.52 7.91
CA GLN A 433 12.50 -11.90 8.02
C GLN A 433 12.74 -12.84 9.22
N GLN A 434 12.02 -12.64 10.32
CA GLN A 434 12.08 -13.50 11.50
C GLN A 434 11.30 -14.82 11.33
N LEU A 435 10.27 -14.84 10.46
CA LEU A 435 9.48 -16.03 10.13
C LEU A 435 10.11 -16.88 9.03
N THR A 436 10.99 -16.31 8.19
CA THR A 436 11.72 -17.02 7.13
C THR A 436 12.87 -17.85 7.69
N VAL A 437 12.50 -18.99 8.30
CA VAL A 437 13.12 -20.28 8.00
C VAL A 437 12.06 -21.10 7.28
N MET A 438 11.77 -20.74 6.03
CA MET A 438 11.13 -21.64 5.07
C MET A 438 12.00 -21.59 3.81
N ASP A 439 13.04 -22.43 3.83
CA ASP A 439 13.78 -22.82 2.64
C ASP A 439 12.80 -23.29 1.56
N ASN A 440 13.06 -22.87 0.31
CA ASN A 440 12.47 -23.36 -0.94
C ASN A 440 11.16 -22.71 -1.45
N LEU A 441 11.04 -21.38 -1.43
CA LEU A 441 10.13 -20.70 -2.37
C LEU A 441 10.93 -20.24 -3.60
N GLU A 442 10.79 -20.97 -4.72
CA GLU A 442 11.44 -20.64 -6.01
C GLU A 442 10.95 -19.31 -6.61
N VAL A 443 9.80 -18.80 -6.14
CA VAL A 443 9.22 -17.51 -6.56
C VAL A 443 9.18 -16.54 -5.39
N SER A 444 9.92 -15.43 -5.51
CA SER A 444 9.91 -14.34 -4.51
C SER A 444 8.80 -13.35 -4.85
N LEU A 445 7.75 -13.31 -4.02
CA LEU A 445 6.64 -12.36 -4.13
C LEU A 445 6.62 -11.39 -2.94
N PRO A 446 6.24 -10.12 -3.14
CA PRO A 446 6.08 -9.20 -2.03
C PRO A 446 4.90 -9.62 -1.14
N VAL A 447 5.03 -9.37 0.16
CA VAL A 447 3.95 -9.58 1.11
C VAL A 447 3.17 -8.29 1.31
N HIS A 448 1.88 -8.36 1.02
CA HIS A 448 0.96 -7.24 1.14
C HIS A 448 0.67 -6.88 2.60
N THR A 449 0.62 -5.58 2.87
CA THR A 449 0.18 -5.08 4.17
C THR A 449 -1.34 -4.98 4.18
N ASN A 450 -1.98 -5.87 4.95
CA ASN A 450 -3.44 -5.92 5.04
C ASN A 450 -4.06 -4.52 5.29
N ARG A 451 -5.07 -4.20 4.47
CA ARG A 451 -5.86 -2.95 4.53
C ARG A 451 -5.14 -1.71 4.02
N THR A 452 -4.09 -1.88 3.23
CA THR A 452 -3.44 -0.81 2.45
C THR A 452 -3.70 -1.02 0.96
N GLU A 453 -3.37 -0.03 0.12
CA GLU A 453 -3.47 -0.20 -1.34
C GLU A 453 -2.47 -1.24 -1.86
N PHE A 454 -2.95 -2.06 -2.81
CA PHE A 454 -2.13 -3.05 -3.47
C PHE A 454 -1.14 -2.37 -4.43
N GLN A 455 0.15 -2.68 -4.29
CA GLN A 455 1.19 -2.07 -5.12
C GLN A 455 1.50 -2.91 -6.37
N GLN A 456 1.24 -4.21 -6.32
CA GLN A 456 1.51 -5.18 -7.38
C GLN A 456 0.31 -6.12 -7.53
N GLN A 457 0.18 -6.75 -8.70
CA GLN A 457 -0.88 -7.73 -8.98
C GLN A 457 -0.63 -9.04 -8.22
N ASP A 458 0.59 -9.59 -8.30
CA ASP A 458 0.96 -10.86 -7.68
C ASP A 458 1.61 -10.65 -6.32
N ILE A 459 0.93 -11.11 -5.27
CA ILE A 459 1.28 -10.79 -3.88
C ILE A 459 0.96 -11.94 -2.93
N TYR A 460 1.65 -11.98 -1.80
CA TYR A 460 1.22 -12.75 -0.64
C TYR A 460 0.35 -11.88 0.30
N VAL A 461 -0.85 -12.35 0.62
CA VAL A 461 -1.76 -11.71 1.58
C VAL A 461 -1.72 -12.48 2.91
N PRO A 462 -1.17 -11.90 3.98
CA PRO A 462 -1.01 -12.59 5.25
C PRO A 462 -2.36 -12.82 5.95
N TRP A 463 -2.54 -14.01 6.52
CA TRP A 463 -3.68 -14.42 7.32
C TRP A 463 -3.22 -14.80 8.73
N LYS A 464 -3.60 -14.00 9.72
CA LYS A 464 -3.24 -14.25 11.13
C LYS A 464 -4.41 -14.92 11.84
N THR A 465 -4.20 -16.11 12.40
CA THR A 465 -5.18 -16.76 13.27
C THR A 465 -5.22 -16.09 14.65
N LYS A 466 -6.34 -16.24 15.37
CA LYS A 466 -6.49 -15.79 16.76
C LYS A 466 -6.28 -16.99 17.69
N GLY A 467 -5.44 -16.87 18.71
CA GLY A 467 -5.16 -17.93 19.69
C GLY A 467 -3.79 -17.80 20.36
N GLU A 468 -3.47 -18.69 21.30
CA GLU A 468 -2.17 -18.74 22.01
C GLU A 468 -1.00 -19.05 21.07
N GLN A 469 -1.21 -19.85 20.04
CA GLN A 469 -0.26 -20.08 18.94
C GLN A 469 -0.66 -19.24 17.73
N ARG A 470 -0.17 -18.00 17.67
CA ARG A 470 -0.47 -17.06 16.59
C ARG A 470 0.33 -17.43 15.34
N THR A 471 -0.28 -18.17 14.43
CA THR A 471 0.33 -18.53 13.15
C THR A 471 -0.06 -17.54 12.05
N THR A 472 0.90 -17.16 11.21
CA THR A 472 0.66 -16.35 10.01
C THR A 472 0.79 -17.24 8.79
N PHE A 473 -0.27 -17.31 7.98
CA PHE A 473 -0.26 -18.02 6.71
C PHE A 473 -0.18 -17.01 5.56
N LEU A 474 0.66 -17.27 4.58
CA LEU A 474 0.79 -16.43 3.38
C LEU A 474 -0.07 -17.01 2.27
N ARG A 475 -1.08 -16.24 1.84
CA ARG A 475 -1.99 -16.64 0.78
C ARG A 475 -1.63 -15.97 -0.53
N TYR A 476 -1.52 -16.72 -1.62
CA TYR A 476 -1.27 -16.12 -2.93
C TYR A 476 -2.54 -15.45 -3.49
N TYR A 477 -2.37 -14.26 -4.07
CA TYR A 477 -3.40 -13.50 -4.78
C TYR A 477 -2.80 -12.82 -6.02
N HIS A 478 -3.56 -12.87 -7.11
CA HIS A 478 -3.46 -12.00 -8.28
C HIS A 478 -4.57 -10.95 -8.22
N VAL A 479 -4.28 -9.72 -7.78
CA VAL A 479 -5.26 -8.63 -7.79
C VAL A 479 -5.32 -8.01 -9.18
N PHE A 480 -6.54 -7.89 -9.71
CA PHE A 480 -6.78 -7.53 -11.10
C PHE A 480 -6.69 -6.04 -11.32
N GLU A 481 -6.09 -5.64 -12.45
CA GLU A 481 -6.14 -4.25 -12.92
C GLU A 481 -7.48 -3.94 -13.60
N GLU A 482 -7.77 -2.64 -13.77
CA GLU A 482 -8.98 -2.22 -14.48
C GLU A 482 -8.98 -2.79 -15.91
N HIS A 483 -10.12 -3.36 -16.32
CA HIS A 483 -10.34 -4.02 -17.60
C HIS A 483 -9.62 -5.36 -17.84
N GLU A 484 -8.76 -5.82 -16.93
CA GLU A 484 -8.03 -7.08 -17.13
C GLU A 484 -8.98 -8.29 -17.22
N LEU A 485 -10.01 -8.34 -16.38
CA LEU A 485 -10.98 -9.45 -16.39
C LEU A 485 -11.80 -9.47 -17.68
N GLU A 486 -12.20 -8.29 -18.18
CA GLU A 486 -12.88 -8.14 -19.45
C GLU A 486 -11.99 -8.59 -20.61
N GLN A 487 -10.71 -8.23 -20.61
CA GLN A 487 -9.73 -8.67 -21.61
C GLN A 487 -9.61 -10.20 -21.62
N LEU A 488 -9.50 -10.85 -20.46
CA LEU A 488 -9.47 -12.32 -20.39
C LEU A 488 -10.73 -12.94 -21.01
N LEU A 489 -11.90 -12.35 -20.79
CA LEU A 489 -13.15 -12.84 -21.38
C LEU A 489 -13.19 -12.69 -22.90
N THR A 490 -12.48 -11.74 -23.50
CA THR A 490 -12.40 -11.63 -24.97
C THR A 490 -11.69 -12.82 -25.64
N GLU A 491 -10.88 -13.56 -24.87
CA GLU A 491 -10.17 -14.77 -25.32
C GLU A 491 -10.90 -16.08 -25.02
N VAL A 492 -12.13 -15.97 -24.49
CA VAL A 492 -13.02 -17.11 -24.30
C VAL A 492 -13.99 -17.16 -25.48
N ASP A 493 -13.99 -18.27 -26.19
CA ASP A 493 -14.91 -18.44 -27.31
C ASP A 493 -16.36 -18.55 -26.84
N HIS A 494 -17.30 -18.18 -27.71
CA HIS A 494 -18.74 -18.34 -27.49
C HIS A 494 -19.31 -17.61 -26.26
N VAL A 495 -18.67 -16.53 -25.78
CA VAL A 495 -19.25 -15.66 -24.74
C VAL A 495 -19.67 -14.30 -25.27
N VAL A 496 -20.59 -13.67 -24.53
CA VAL A 496 -20.96 -12.25 -24.67
C VAL A 496 -20.90 -11.63 -23.29
N LEU A 497 -20.02 -10.63 -23.12
CA LEU A 497 -20.02 -9.79 -21.93
C LEU A 497 -21.33 -8.99 -21.87
N ARG A 498 -22.10 -9.15 -20.79
CA ARG A 498 -23.37 -8.43 -20.59
C ARG A 498 -23.19 -7.19 -19.74
N ILE A 499 -22.46 -7.33 -18.63
CA ILE A 499 -22.26 -6.24 -17.66
C ILE A 499 -20.82 -6.35 -17.13
N SER A 500 -20.11 -5.22 -17.07
CA SER A 500 -18.90 -5.06 -16.27
C SER A 500 -19.10 -3.92 -15.26
N TYR A 501 -18.67 -4.12 -14.02
CA TYR A 501 -18.75 -3.10 -12.98
C TYR A 501 -17.70 -3.31 -11.87
N TYR A 502 -17.49 -2.26 -11.08
CA TYR A 502 -16.69 -2.32 -9.86
C TYR A 502 -17.61 -2.38 -8.63
N ASP A 503 -17.27 -3.22 -7.66
CA ASP A 503 -18.02 -3.37 -6.42
C ASP A 503 -17.11 -3.49 -5.19
N GLN A 504 -16.97 -2.38 -4.45
CA GLN A 504 -16.29 -2.31 -3.16
C GLN A 504 -14.88 -2.96 -3.11
N GLY A 505 -14.05 -2.72 -4.13
CA GLY A 505 -12.70 -3.28 -4.22
C GLY A 505 -12.61 -4.57 -5.03
N ASN A 506 -13.60 -4.84 -5.88
CA ASN A 506 -13.65 -5.99 -6.77
C ASN A 506 -14.01 -5.55 -8.20
N HIS A 507 -13.39 -6.18 -9.19
CA HIS A 507 -13.84 -6.15 -10.58
C HIS A 507 -14.82 -7.31 -10.80
N CYS A 508 -15.95 -7.00 -11.44
CA CYS A 508 -17.06 -7.92 -11.56
C CYS A 508 -17.58 -7.93 -13.00
N VAL A 509 -17.85 -9.12 -13.52
CA VAL A 509 -18.42 -9.30 -14.86
C VAL A 509 -19.57 -10.29 -14.82
N ILE A 510 -20.61 -10.00 -15.59
CA ILE A 510 -21.66 -10.95 -15.95
C ILE A 510 -21.50 -11.23 -17.45
N PHE A 511 -21.29 -12.48 -17.80
CA PHE A 511 -21.24 -12.91 -19.20
C PHE A 511 -22.27 -14.01 -19.46
N GLU A 512 -22.63 -14.17 -20.72
CA GLU A 512 -23.59 -15.17 -21.20
C GLU A 512 -22.95 -16.03 -22.28
N LYS A 513 -23.25 -17.33 -22.29
CA LYS A 513 -22.85 -18.22 -23.38
C LYS A 513 -23.75 -17.97 -24.59
N ARG A 514 -23.16 -17.77 -25.77
CA ARG A 514 -23.88 -17.58 -27.03
C ARG A 514 -24.80 -18.77 -27.31
N LYS A 515 -25.95 -18.47 -27.91
CA LYS A 515 -26.93 -19.46 -28.36
C LYS A 515 -26.40 -20.31 -29.50
#